data_AF-G1LJY7-F1
#
_entry.id   AF-G1LJY7-F1
#
_cell.length_a   1.000
_cell.length_b   1.000
_cell.length_c   1.000
_cell.angle_alpha   90.00
_cell.angle_beta   90.00
_cell.angle_gamma   90.00
#
_symmetry.space_group_name_H-M   'P 1'
#
loop_
_entity.id
_entity.type
_entity.pdbx_description
1 polymer ?
#
loop_
_entity_poly.entity_id
_entity_poly.type
_entity_poly.pdbx_seq_one_letter_code
_entity_poly.pdbx_strand_id
1 'polypeptide(L)' 'AVLLRQNSGWVFENPSLGVLDYRVLGTNFRDHAIVLTQLEFKDEAFSTVELSRTELASQEAMRLFARWSKGLGFLPQQ' A
#
# COMPACT_ATOMS: atom_id res chain seq x y z
N ALA A 1 7.72 2.66 -18.52
CA ALA A 1 7.31 4.04 -18.17
C ALA A 1 8.26 4.54 -17.09
N VAL A 2 8.75 5.79 -17.15
CA VAL A 2 9.69 6.33 -16.14
C VAL A 2 8.87 6.92 -14.98
N LEU A 3 9.24 6.60 -13.75
CA LEU A 3 8.62 7.13 -12.53
C LEU A 3 9.53 8.20 -11.93
N LEU A 4 8.99 9.39 -11.65
CA LEU A 4 9.75 10.51 -11.06
C LEU A 4 9.37 10.68 -9.60
N ARG A 5 10.36 10.66 -8.69
CA ARG A 5 10.13 10.85 -7.26
C ARG A 5 9.85 12.32 -6.95
N GLN A 6 8.73 12.61 -6.29
CA GLN A 6 8.26 13.98 -6.07
C GLN A 6 8.60 14.58 -4.68
N ASN A 7 8.78 13.78 -3.60
CA ASN A 7 8.96 14.30 -2.22
C ASN A 7 9.62 13.29 -1.23
N SER A 8 9.63 13.62 0.07
CA SER A 8 10.17 12.81 1.20
C SER A 8 9.43 11.48 1.46
N GLY A 9 8.33 11.21 0.75
CA GLY A 9 7.66 9.90 0.68
C GLY A 9 8.06 9.09 -0.56
N TRP A 10 7.49 7.89 -0.70
CA TRP A 10 7.61 7.06 -1.91
C TRP A 10 6.49 7.44 -2.88
N VAL A 11 6.47 8.73 -3.27
CA VAL A 11 5.52 9.31 -4.22
C VAL A 11 6.17 9.43 -5.59
N PHE A 12 5.54 8.84 -6.59
CA PHE A 12 6.02 8.74 -7.95
C PHE A 12 4.99 9.28 -8.92
N GLU A 13 5.39 10.14 -9.83
CA GLU A 13 4.51 10.64 -10.89
C GLU A 13 4.84 9.99 -12.23
N ASN A 14 3.78 9.71 -12.99
CA ASN A 14 3.83 9.39 -14.40
C ASN A 14 2.76 10.20 -15.14
N PRO A 15 3.12 11.11 -16.06
CA PRO A 15 2.14 11.95 -16.77
C PRO A 15 1.06 11.17 -17.53
N SER A 16 1.31 9.91 -17.90
CA SER A 16 0.36 9.06 -18.62
C SER A 16 -0.45 8.13 -17.71
N LEU A 17 -0.03 7.91 -16.45
CA LEU A 17 -0.65 6.95 -15.53
C LEU A 17 -1.14 7.58 -14.22
N GLY A 18 -0.78 8.84 -13.94
CA GLY A 18 -1.15 9.56 -12.73
C GLY A 18 -0.05 9.60 -11.67
N VAL A 19 -0.46 9.93 -10.44
CA VAL A 19 0.41 9.97 -9.26
C VAL A 19 0.20 8.69 -8.46
N LEU A 20 1.31 8.03 -8.11
CA LEU A 20 1.36 6.80 -7.36
C LEU A 20 2.09 7.04 -6.03
N ASP A 21 1.38 6.89 -4.91
CA ASP A 21 1.93 7.01 -3.56
C ASP A 21 1.96 5.66 -2.86
N TYR A 22 3.13 5.29 -2.31
CA TYR A 22 3.31 4.13 -1.46
C TYR A 22 3.56 4.53 -0.01
N ARG A 23 2.76 3.99 0.91
CA ARG A 23 2.96 4.14 2.36
C ARG A 23 3.04 2.79 3.04
N VAL A 24 4.14 2.58 3.76
CA VAL A 24 4.28 1.41 4.65
C VAL A 24 3.50 1.69 5.94
N LEU A 25 2.42 0.94 6.15
CA LEU A 25 1.55 1.06 7.33
C LEU A 25 2.07 0.25 8.52
N GLY A 26 2.82 -0.82 8.25
CA GLY A 26 3.44 -1.65 9.27
C GLY A 26 4.37 -2.68 8.63
N THR A 27 5.54 -2.87 9.23
CA THR A 27 6.50 -3.90 8.82
C THR A 27 7.44 -4.19 9.98
N ASN A 28 7.96 -5.42 10.04
CA ASN A 28 9.10 -5.76 10.90
C ASN A 28 10.41 -5.91 10.10
N PHE A 29 10.41 -5.51 8.82
CA PHE A 29 11.54 -5.61 7.87
C PHE A 29 12.11 -7.02 7.68
N ARG A 30 11.39 -8.06 8.14
CA ARG A 30 11.86 -9.44 8.12
C ARG A 30 10.91 -10.37 7.40
N ASP A 31 9.66 -10.42 7.86
CA ASP A 31 8.71 -11.45 7.42
C ASP A 31 7.41 -10.89 6.85
N HIS A 32 7.10 -9.60 7.05
CA HIS A 32 5.93 -8.96 6.46
C HIS A 32 6.07 -7.45 6.26
N ALA A 33 5.25 -6.92 5.36
CA ALA A 33 4.95 -5.50 5.22
C ALA A 33 3.49 -5.32 4.80
N ILE A 34 2.86 -4.27 5.33
CA ILE A 34 1.52 -3.81 4.94
C ILE A 34 1.71 -2.49 4.22
N VAL A 35 1.29 -2.43 2.96
CA VAL A 35 1.53 -1.28 2.08
C VAL A 35 0.19 -0.74 1.59
N LEU A 36 -0.05 0.55 1.80
CA LEU A 36 -1.09 1.30 1.13
C LEU A 36 -0.51 1.84 -0.18
N THR A 37 -1.16 1.51 -1.28
CA THR A 37 -0.89 2.11 -2.58
C THR A 37 -2.06 3.02 -2.93
N GLN A 38 -1.79 4.26 -3.32
CA GLN A 38 -2.81 5.18 -3.83
C GLN A 38 -2.42 5.60 -5.24
N LEU A 39 -3.35 5.46 -6.16
CA LEU A 39 -3.24 5.90 -7.54
C LEU A 39 -4.27 7.00 -7.77
N GLU A 40 -3.80 8.18 -8.16
CA GLU A 40 -4.65 9.32 -8.51
C GLU A 40 -4.43 9.66 -9.98
N PHE A 41 -5.51 9.67 -10.76
CA PHE A 41 -5.48 10.04 -12.17
C PHE A 41 -6.72 10.85 -12.52
N LYS A 42 -6.52 12.13 -12.89
CA LYS A 42 -7.61 13.10 -13.13
C LYS A 42 -8.51 13.20 -11.89
N ASP A 43 -9.81 12.95 -12.06
CA ASP A 43 -10.81 13.00 -10.99
C ASP A 43 -11.07 11.63 -10.34
N GLU A 44 -10.28 10.61 -10.71
CA GLU A 44 -10.39 9.25 -10.18
C GLU A 44 -9.25 8.96 -9.20
N ALA A 45 -9.59 8.31 -8.09
CA ALA A 45 -8.64 7.79 -7.13
C ALA A 45 -8.93 6.32 -6.86
N PHE A 46 -7.88 5.50 -6.93
CA PHE A 46 -7.90 4.09 -6.58
C PHE A 46 -6.91 3.85 -5.46
N SER A 47 -7.22 2.93 -4.55
CA SER A 47 -6.31 2.59 -3.46
C SER A 47 -6.39 1.11 -3.15
N THR A 48 -5.28 0.53 -2.71
CA THR A 48 -5.20 -0.84 -2.23
C THR A 48 -4.40 -0.91 -0.95
N VAL A 49 -4.77 -1.84 -0.08
CA VAL A 49 -3.92 -2.26 1.05
C VAL A 49 -3.49 -3.69 0.77
N GLU A 50 -2.18 -3.91 0.69
CA GLU A 50 -1.60 -5.21 0.41
C GLU A 50 -0.78 -5.70 1.61
N LEU A 51 -0.88 -7.01 1.90
CA LEU A 51 0.00 -7.70 2.82
C LEU A 51 1.04 -8.50 2.02
N SER A 52 2.26 -8.00 1.96
CA SER A 52 3.41 -8.78 1.50
C SER A 52 3.95 -9.58 2.67
N ARG A 53 4.09 -10.89 2.53
CA ARG A 53 4.45 -11.77 3.64
C ARG A 53 5.21 -13.02 3.19
N THR A 54 6.11 -13.51 4.03
CA THR A 54 6.75 -14.83 3.85
C THR A 54 5.88 -15.94 4.47
N GLU A 55 6.23 -17.22 4.25
CA GLU A 55 5.57 -18.35 4.93
C GLU A 55 5.65 -18.27 6.47
N LEU A 56 6.70 -17.62 6.99
CA LEU A 56 6.93 -17.42 8.43
C LEU A 56 6.13 -16.24 9.01
N ALA A 57 5.38 -15.51 8.19
CA ALA A 57 4.67 -14.33 8.64
C ALA A 57 3.67 -14.67 9.74
N SER A 58 3.81 -13.96 10.86
CA SER A 58 3.06 -14.26 12.06
C SER A 58 1.56 -13.96 11.91
N GLN A 59 0.76 -14.59 12.78
CA GLN A 59 -0.65 -14.22 12.97
C GLN A 59 -0.82 -12.73 13.33
N GLU A 60 0.21 -12.10 13.90
CA GLU A 60 0.22 -10.67 14.16
C GLU A 60 0.17 -9.85 12.88
N ALA A 61 0.89 -10.26 11.83
CA ALA A 61 0.82 -9.59 10.52
C ALA A 61 -0.59 -9.63 9.93
N MET A 62 -1.29 -10.76 10.07
CA MET A 62 -2.69 -10.91 9.64
C MET A 62 -3.64 -10.02 10.45
N ARG A 63 -3.45 -9.94 11.77
CA ARG A 63 -4.24 -9.05 12.64
C ARG A 63 -4.01 -7.58 12.30
N LEU A 64 -2.77 -7.17 12.08
CA LEU A 64 -2.42 -5.82 11.67
C LEU A 64 -3.01 -5.48 10.30
N PHE A 65 -2.91 -6.40 9.33
CA PHE A 65 -3.52 -6.22 8.01
C PHE A 65 -5.04 -6.04 8.12
N ALA A 66 -5.74 -6.93 8.83
CA ALA A 66 -7.18 -6.83 9.02
C ALA A 66 -7.58 -5.51 9.71
N ARG A 67 -6.80 -5.05 10.70
CA ARG A 67 -7.01 -3.78 11.38
C ARG A 67 -6.86 -2.59 10.43
N TRP A 68 -5.78 -2.56 9.63
CA TRP A 68 -5.54 -1.48 8.67
C TRP A 68 -6.58 -1.46 7.56
N SER A 69 -6.85 -2.60 6.92
CA SER A 69 -7.87 -2.73 5.88
C SER A 69 -9.23 -2.22 6.37
N LYS A 70 -9.68 -2.70 7.54
CA LYS A 70 -10.94 -2.23 8.14
C LYS A 70 -10.93 -0.73 8.45
N GLY A 71 -9.85 -0.22 9.07
CA GLY A 71 -9.73 1.18 9.45
C GLY A 71 -9.73 2.15 8.26
N LEU A 72 -9.28 1.68 7.10
CA LEU A 72 -9.24 2.42 5.84
C LEU A 72 -10.45 2.15 4.92
N GLY A 73 -11.44 1.37 5.39
CA GLY A 73 -12.66 1.08 4.63
C GLY A 73 -12.53 -0.02 3.57
N PHE A 74 -11.41 -0.74 3.53
CA PHE A 74 -11.24 -1.92 2.67
C PHE A 74 -11.86 -3.14 3.33
N LEU A 75 -12.81 -3.76 2.63
CA LEU A 75 -13.31 -5.08 2.99
C LEU A 75 -12.34 -6.15 2.44
N PRO A 76 -11.97 -7.17 3.22
CA PRO A 76 -11.25 -8.32 2.68
C PRO A 76 -12.13 -8.96 1.61
N GLN A 77 -11.63 -9.06 0.37
CA GLN A 77 -12.26 -9.92 -0.63
C GLN A 77 -12.08 -11.37 -0.16
N GLN A 78 -13.20 -12.09 -0.05
CA GLN A 78 -13.25 -13.51 0.33
C GLN A 78 -12.63 -14.40 -0.75
#